data_AF-A0A7J5Y8M4-F1
#
_entry.id   AF-A0A7J5Y8M4-F1
#
_cell.length_a   1.000
_cell.length_b   1.000
_cell.length_c   1.000
_cell.angle_alpha   90.00
_cell.angle_beta   90.00
_cell.angle_gamma   90.00
#
_symmetry.space_group_name_H-M   'P 1'
#
loop_
_entity.id
_entity.type
_entity.pdbx_description
1 polymer ?
#
loop_
_entity_poly.entity_id
_entity_poly.type
_entity_poly.pdbx_seq_one_letter_code
_entity_poly.pdbx_strand_id
1 'polypeptide(L)'
;MLCVNVRWVAVLLCAWTAMFGSMGHPLDNKTNMTTVTPQMEEESREEMMPTPANTTDTNATYVFKHSVRQSLSLSAGEQEFLLKRKQVALKALNKLGIKSTLDSVPHVAILGSGGGQRASVSLVGSLDQLEQEGLLDTVIYLGGVSGTALAMCSLYSDPQWSRNIDRAVSRLSAPGVKPLEVVSWLGQKAKDKRFSLSDIWGSSSLLPSLNR
;
A
#
# COMPACT_ATOMS: atom_id res chain seq x y z
N MET A 1 -35.92 -8.28 21.37
CA MET A 1 -35.34 -7.85 22.66
C MET A 1 -34.18 -8.77 23.00
N LEU A 2 -32.97 -8.43 22.56
CA LEU A 2 -31.71 -9.01 23.03
C LEU A 2 -30.70 -7.86 23.05
N CYS A 3 -30.62 -7.22 24.20
CA CYS A 3 -29.64 -6.22 24.56
C CYS A 3 -28.34 -6.97 24.88
N VAL A 4 -27.33 -6.88 24.03
CA VAL A 4 -25.99 -7.42 24.32
C VAL A 4 -24.99 -6.28 24.34
N ASN A 5 -24.68 -5.90 25.59
CA ASN A 5 -23.70 -4.96 26.12
C ASN A 5 -22.56 -4.52 25.17
N VAL A 6 -22.67 -3.28 24.68
CA VAL A 6 -21.63 -2.48 24.00
C VAL A 6 -20.46 -2.08 24.95
N ARG A 7 -20.49 -2.52 26.21
CA ARG A 7 -19.58 -2.04 27.27
C ARG A 7 -18.27 -2.83 27.39
N TRP A 8 -18.14 -3.99 26.73
CA TRP A 8 -16.92 -4.81 26.78
C TRP A 8 -15.96 -4.60 25.60
N VAL A 9 -16.44 -4.11 24.46
CA VAL A 9 -15.59 -3.89 23.27
C VAL A 9 -14.64 -2.71 23.47
N ALA A 10 -15.02 -1.74 24.31
CA ALA A 10 -14.20 -0.56 24.60
C ALA A 10 -12.99 -0.84 25.51
N VAL A 11 -13.01 -1.89 26.33
CA VAL A 11 -11.93 -2.18 27.29
C VAL A 11 -10.76 -2.91 26.64
N LEU A 12 -10.98 -3.66 25.56
CA LEU A 12 -9.90 -4.29 24.78
C LEU A 12 -9.18 -3.31 23.85
N LEU A 13 -9.72 -2.12 23.62
CA LEU A 13 -9.05 -1.08 22.83
C LEU A 13 -7.94 -0.35 23.60
N CYS A 14 -7.94 -0.38 24.93
CA CYS A 14 -6.93 0.29 25.77
C CYS A 14 -5.69 -0.56 26.08
N ALA A 15 -5.68 -1.87 25.76
CA ALA A 15 -4.56 -2.75 26.11
C ALA A 15 -3.41 -2.73 25.08
N TRP A 16 -3.62 -2.17 23.88
CA TRP A 16 -2.57 -2.16 22.84
C TRP A 16 -1.67 -0.92 22.87
N THR A 17 -2.09 0.15 23.53
CA THR A 17 -1.29 1.38 23.70
C THR A 17 -0.21 1.28 24.77
N ALA A 18 -0.15 0.19 25.55
CA ALA A 18 0.83 0.01 26.62
C ALA A 18 2.09 -0.79 26.23
N MET A 19 2.19 -1.30 24.99
CA MET A 19 3.34 -2.14 24.54
C MET A 19 4.30 -1.44 23.57
N PHE A 20 4.04 -0.20 23.17
CA PHE A 20 5.00 0.64 22.45
C PHE A 20 5.20 1.93 23.25
N GLY A 21 6.37 2.05 23.87
CA GLY A 21 6.76 3.21 24.66
C GLY A 21 6.67 4.52 23.89
N SER A 22 6.55 5.61 24.65
CA SER A 22 6.49 6.99 24.18
C SER A 22 7.61 7.30 23.17
N MET A 23 7.23 7.53 21.91
CA MET A 23 8.09 8.18 20.92
C MET A 23 7.40 9.47 20.48
N GLY A 24 7.96 10.60 20.92
CA GLY A 24 7.58 11.91 20.42
C GLY A 24 7.75 13.00 21.46
N HIS A 25 8.97 13.50 21.62
CA HIS A 25 9.18 14.83 22.20
C HIS A 25 8.91 15.87 21.09
N PRO A 26 8.20 16.98 21.36
CA PRO A 26 7.97 18.02 20.36
C PRO A 26 9.28 18.71 19.97
N LEU A 27 9.53 18.88 18.67
CA LEU A 27 10.59 19.75 18.17
C LEU A 27 10.05 21.18 18.13
N ASP A 28 10.48 21.99 19.09
CA ASP A 28 10.24 23.43 19.09
C ASP A 28 11.08 24.10 17.98
N ASN A 29 10.38 24.69 17.02
CA ASN A 29 10.94 25.51 15.96
C ASN A 29 11.33 26.88 16.52
N LYS A 30 12.63 27.09 16.79
CA LYS A 30 13.36 28.38 16.73
C LYS A 30 14.79 28.23 17.26
N THR A 31 15.78 27.99 16.39
CA THR A 31 17.10 28.68 16.48
C THR A 31 17.92 28.53 15.19
N ASN A 32 18.12 29.67 14.53
CA ASN A 32 19.23 30.11 13.68
C ASN A 32 20.15 29.11 12.95
N MET A 33 20.07 29.20 11.62
CA MET A 33 21.18 29.40 10.68
C MET A 33 22.59 29.19 11.24
N THR A 34 23.22 28.08 10.88
CA THR A 34 24.68 28.05 10.68
C THR A 34 25.00 27.06 9.57
N THR A 35 25.62 27.58 8.52
CA THR A 35 26.16 26.87 7.36
C THR A 35 27.14 25.79 7.82
N VAL A 36 26.93 24.54 7.38
CA VAL A 36 27.94 23.48 7.48
C VAL A 36 28.18 22.90 6.09
N THR A 37 29.38 23.15 5.58
CA THR A 37 29.98 22.56 4.37
C THR A 37 30.26 21.06 4.58
N PRO A 38 30.15 20.21 3.53
CA PRO A 38 30.46 18.79 3.66
C PRO A 38 31.97 18.56 3.58
N GLN A 39 32.55 17.92 4.60
CA GLN A 39 33.90 17.39 4.55
C GLN A 39 33.89 15.97 3.99
N MET A 40 34.69 15.77 2.94
CA MET A 40 35.14 14.47 2.44
C MET A 40 36.15 13.90 3.44
N GLU A 41 35.94 12.66 3.89
CA GLU A 41 37.01 11.83 4.43
C GLU A 41 37.36 10.76 3.40
N GLU A 42 38.57 10.90 2.89
CA GLU A 42 39.29 10.01 2.01
C GLU A 42 40.12 9.07 2.90
N GLU A 43 39.86 7.76 2.85
CA GLU A 43 40.74 6.76 3.44
C GLU A 43 41.09 5.70 2.39
N SER A 44 42.39 5.41 2.31
CA SER A 44 43.12 4.98 1.13
C SER A 44 43.55 3.50 1.17
N ARG A 45 43.46 2.84 -0.01
CA ARG A 45 44.33 1.76 -0.59
C ARG A 45 44.55 0.48 0.25
N GLU A 46 44.47 -0.73 -0.30
CA GLU A 46 45.27 -1.26 -1.42
C GLU A 46 44.51 -2.27 -2.30
N GLU A 47 44.73 -2.17 -3.62
CA GLU A 47 44.44 -3.21 -4.60
C GLU A 47 45.61 -4.19 -4.70
N MET A 48 45.31 -5.47 -4.97
CA MET A 48 46.25 -6.35 -5.67
C MET A 48 45.53 -7.09 -6.81
N MET A 49 45.92 -6.77 -8.05
CA MET A 49 45.68 -7.51 -9.29
C MET A 49 47.03 -7.66 -10.00
N PRO A 50 47.32 -8.76 -10.71
CA PRO A 50 48.28 -8.73 -11.81
C PRO A 50 47.61 -8.42 -13.16
N THR A 51 48.41 -7.83 -14.06
CA THR A 51 48.11 -7.03 -15.26
C THR A 51 47.85 -7.86 -16.55
N PRO A 52 47.72 -7.29 -17.79
CA PRO A 52 46.54 -7.44 -18.65
C PRO A 52 46.77 -8.25 -19.95
N ALA A 53 45.68 -8.56 -20.67
CA ALA A 53 45.73 -8.80 -22.10
C ALA A 53 44.59 -8.04 -22.80
N ASN A 54 44.99 -7.25 -23.81
CA ASN A 54 44.19 -6.43 -24.73
C ASN A 54 42.87 -7.09 -25.17
N THR A 55 41.83 -6.28 -25.38
CA THR A 55 41.36 -5.86 -26.73
C THR A 55 40.22 -4.84 -26.58
N THR A 56 40.26 -3.86 -27.49
CA THR A 56 39.33 -2.75 -27.75
C THR A 56 37.85 -3.07 -27.55
N ASP A 57 37.10 -2.20 -26.86
CA ASP A 57 35.76 -1.80 -27.31
C ASP A 57 35.26 -0.51 -26.63
N THR A 58 34.55 0.26 -27.45
CA THR A 58 33.92 1.58 -27.27
C THR A 58 33.41 1.94 -25.86
N ASN A 59 33.83 3.12 -25.38
CA ASN A 59 33.27 3.80 -24.21
C ASN A 59 31.83 4.29 -24.46
N ALA A 60 30.87 3.37 -24.45
CA ALA A 60 29.48 3.70 -24.15
C ALA A 60 29.37 3.80 -22.62
N THR A 61 29.53 5.00 -22.08
CA THR A 61 29.21 5.29 -20.68
C THR A 61 27.71 5.10 -20.49
N TYR A 62 27.32 3.92 -20.02
CA TYR A 62 25.95 3.58 -19.68
C TYR A 62 25.56 4.38 -18.43
N VAL A 63 25.02 5.58 -18.63
CA VAL A 63 24.50 6.41 -17.54
C VAL A 63 23.24 5.74 -17.00
N PHE A 64 23.36 5.06 -15.86
CA PHE A 64 22.22 4.62 -15.07
C PHE A 64 21.46 5.85 -14.57
N LYS A 65 20.45 6.29 -15.34
CA LYS A 65 19.53 7.35 -14.95
C LYS A 65 18.73 6.89 -13.73
N HIS A 66 19.20 7.22 -12.53
CA HIS A 66 18.43 7.05 -11.31
C HIS A 66 17.25 8.02 -11.33
N SER A 67 16.11 7.55 -11.84
CA SER A 67 14.88 8.34 -12.00
C SER A 67 14.09 8.41 -10.69
N VAL A 68 14.68 8.99 -9.64
CA VAL A 68 13.94 9.32 -8.43
C VAL A 68 13.20 10.64 -8.67
N ARG A 69 11.87 10.61 -8.51
CA ARG A 69 11.06 11.83 -8.63
C ARG A 69 11.21 12.67 -7.36
N GLN A 70 11.81 13.85 -7.49
CA GLN A 70 11.92 14.84 -6.42
C GLN A 70 10.92 15.97 -6.67
N SER A 71 9.72 15.86 -6.10
CA SER A 71 8.70 16.91 -6.19
C SER A 71 7.64 16.73 -5.11
N LEU A 72 7.12 17.86 -4.61
CA LEU A 72 6.03 17.92 -3.64
C LEU A 72 4.64 17.81 -4.27
N SER A 73 4.53 17.91 -5.61
CA SER A 73 3.24 17.78 -6.31
C SER A 73 2.87 16.31 -6.55
N LEU A 74 1.65 16.05 -6.99
CA LEU A 74 1.22 14.71 -7.43
C LEU A 74 1.92 14.30 -8.73
N SER A 75 2.07 12.98 -8.93
CA SER A 75 2.57 12.44 -10.19
C SER A 75 1.63 12.75 -11.35
N ALA A 76 2.13 12.78 -12.59
CA ALA A 76 1.29 13.03 -13.77
C ALA A 76 0.14 12.01 -13.89
N GLY A 77 0.42 10.73 -13.61
CA GLY A 77 -0.61 9.68 -13.63
C GLY A 77 -1.68 9.87 -12.57
N GLU A 78 -1.32 10.35 -11.38
CA GLU A 78 -2.30 10.62 -10.33
C GLU A 78 -3.14 11.87 -10.63
N GLN A 79 -2.55 12.91 -11.23
CA GLN A 79 -3.31 14.08 -11.69
C GLN A 79 -4.33 13.67 -12.76
N GLU A 80 -3.94 12.84 -13.72
CA GLU A 80 -4.85 12.31 -14.75
C GLU A 80 -5.96 11.44 -14.13
N PHE A 81 -5.61 10.59 -13.17
CA PHE A 81 -6.57 9.79 -12.41
C PHE A 81 -7.61 10.69 -11.72
N LEU A 82 -7.17 11.75 -11.04
CA LEU A 82 -8.07 12.68 -10.34
C LEU A 82 -9.06 13.34 -11.30
N LEU A 83 -8.61 13.77 -12.48
CA LEU A 83 -9.49 14.37 -13.50
C LEU A 83 -10.60 13.40 -13.92
N LYS A 84 -10.25 12.14 -14.19
CA LYS A 84 -11.21 11.09 -14.58
C LYS A 84 -12.12 10.70 -13.42
N ARG A 85 -11.56 10.49 -12.23
CA ARG A 85 -12.32 10.00 -11.07
C ARG A 85 -13.29 11.05 -10.53
N LYS A 86 -12.93 12.34 -10.54
CA LYS A 86 -13.84 13.43 -10.17
C LYS A 86 -15.11 13.46 -11.02
N GLN A 87 -15.04 13.11 -12.31
CA GLN A 87 -16.24 13.01 -13.15
C GLN A 87 -17.17 11.88 -12.72
N VAL A 88 -16.61 10.76 -12.26
CA VAL A 88 -17.40 9.63 -11.71
C VAL A 88 -18.03 10.04 -10.38
N ALA A 89 -17.23 10.61 -9.46
CA ALA A 89 -17.70 11.07 -8.17
C ALA A 89 -18.79 12.15 -8.30
N LEU A 90 -18.64 13.09 -9.23
CA LEU A 90 -19.66 14.10 -9.53
C LEU A 90 -20.99 13.46 -9.93
N LYS A 91 -20.97 12.45 -10.80
CA LYS A 91 -22.18 11.73 -11.22
C LYS A 91 -22.82 11.00 -10.04
N ALA A 92 -22.03 10.37 -9.19
CA ALA A 92 -22.52 9.69 -8.00
C ALA A 92 -23.15 10.65 -6.99
N LEU A 93 -22.47 11.77 -6.68
CA LEU A 93 -22.99 12.81 -5.79
C LEU A 93 -24.32 13.38 -6.29
N ASN A 94 -24.43 13.66 -7.59
CA ASN A 94 -25.68 14.15 -8.18
C ASN A 94 -26.81 13.11 -8.09
N LYS A 95 -26.52 11.81 -8.26
CA LYS A 95 -27.52 10.74 -8.05
C LYS A 95 -28.00 10.66 -6.61
N LEU A 96 -27.14 10.98 -5.66
CA LEU A 96 -27.46 11.07 -4.23
C LEU A 96 -28.18 12.39 -3.86
N GLY A 97 -28.49 13.25 -4.82
CA GLY A 97 -29.14 14.54 -4.60
C GLY A 97 -28.20 15.65 -4.10
N ILE A 98 -26.90 15.40 -4.04
CA ILE A 98 -25.87 16.36 -3.61
C ILE A 98 -25.43 17.16 -4.83
N LYS A 99 -25.87 18.42 -4.93
CA LYS A 99 -25.47 19.32 -6.02
C LYS A 99 -23.97 19.64 -5.89
N SER A 100 -23.20 19.27 -6.90
CA SER A 100 -21.77 19.58 -6.99
C SER A 100 -21.40 19.98 -8.42
N THR A 101 -20.26 20.63 -8.57
CA THR A 101 -19.59 20.95 -9.83
C THR A 101 -18.25 20.24 -9.85
N LEU A 102 -17.61 20.09 -11.02
CA LEU A 102 -16.33 19.38 -11.12
C LEU A 102 -15.24 19.94 -10.18
N ASP A 103 -15.22 21.25 -9.99
CA ASP A 103 -14.26 21.94 -9.11
C ASP A 103 -14.60 21.80 -7.63
N SER A 104 -15.88 21.58 -7.29
CA SER A 104 -16.36 21.43 -5.91
C SER A 104 -16.54 19.98 -5.47
N VAL A 105 -16.16 18.99 -6.29
CA VAL A 105 -16.16 17.57 -5.89
C VAL A 105 -15.20 17.38 -4.71
N PRO A 106 -15.69 16.95 -3.53
CA PRO A 106 -14.85 16.70 -2.37
C PRO A 106 -13.90 15.52 -2.60
N HIS A 107 -12.73 15.59 -1.99
CA HIS A 107 -11.79 14.46 -1.94
C HIS A 107 -12.17 13.53 -0.80
N VAL A 108 -12.95 12.50 -1.12
CA VAL A 108 -13.35 11.47 -0.16
C VAL A 108 -12.33 10.35 -0.16
N ALA A 109 -11.82 9.98 1.01
CA ALA A 109 -10.88 8.89 1.19
C ALA A 109 -11.40 7.89 2.24
N ILE A 110 -11.16 6.60 1.98
CA ILE A 110 -11.40 5.52 2.94
C ILE A 110 -10.05 5.01 3.42
N LEU A 111 -9.88 4.91 4.74
CA LEU A 111 -8.64 4.49 5.37
C LEU A 111 -8.91 3.29 6.28
N GLY A 112 -8.35 2.13 5.94
CA GLY A 112 -8.45 0.93 6.77
C GLY A 112 -7.18 0.69 7.61
N SER A 113 -7.40 0.35 8.88
CA SER A 113 -6.33 0.05 9.83
C SER A 113 -5.76 -1.36 9.66
N GLY A 114 -4.65 -1.64 10.34
CA GLY A 114 -4.14 -2.99 10.49
C GLY A 114 -5.03 -3.88 11.37
N GLY A 115 -4.76 -5.18 11.33
CA GLY A 115 -5.54 -6.16 12.11
C GLY A 115 -5.69 -7.54 11.45
N GLY A 116 -4.78 -7.88 10.54
CA GLY A 116 -4.80 -9.15 9.81
C GLY A 116 -6.12 -9.40 9.09
N GLN A 117 -6.58 -10.64 9.10
CA GLN A 117 -7.80 -11.04 8.39
C GLN A 117 -9.06 -10.31 8.88
N ARG A 118 -9.12 -9.93 10.16
CA ARG A 118 -10.25 -9.14 10.69
C ARG A 118 -10.39 -7.79 9.98
N ALA A 119 -9.27 -7.09 9.81
CA ALA A 119 -9.24 -5.82 9.09
C ALA A 119 -9.55 -6.00 7.59
N SER A 120 -9.11 -7.12 6.99
CA SER A 120 -9.42 -7.48 5.61
C SER A 120 -10.92 -7.65 5.39
N VAL A 121 -11.57 -8.51 6.18
CA VAL A 121 -13.03 -8.77 6.10
C VAL A 121 -13.83 -7.51 6.42
N SER A 122 -13.43 -6.76 7.44
CA SER A 122 -14.09 -5.50 7.82
C SER A 122 -14.04 -4.46 6.70
N LEU A 123 -12.92 -4.37 5.97
CA LEU A 123 -12.81 -3.46 4.83
C LEU A 123 -13.78 -3.86 3.73
N VAL A 124 -13.74 -5.13 3.30
CA VAL A 124 -14.59 -5.58 2.18
C VAL A 124 -16.07 -5.44 2.51
N GLY A 125 -16.50 -5.77 3.73
CA GLY A 125 -17.88 -5.54 4.15
C GLY A 125 -18.27 -4.06 4.18
N SER A 126 -17.35 -3.17 4.57
CA SER A 126 -17.61 -1.72 4.53
C SER A 126 -17.73 -1.20 3.10
N LEU A 127 -16.88 -1.70 2.19
CA LEU A 127 -16.94 -1.33 0.77
C LEU A 127 -18.21 -1.88 0.10
N ASP A 128 -18.66 -3.08 0.49
CA ASP A 128 -19.90 -3.69 0.02
C ASP A 128 -21.11 -2.81 0.38
N GLN A 129 -21.23 -2.42 1.66
CA GLN A 129 -22.29 -1.50 2.07
C GLN A 129 -22.21 -0.15 1.33
N LEU A 130 -21.02 0.40 1.13
CA LEU A 130 -20.86 1.67 0.40
C LEU A 130 -21.27 1.56 -1.08
N GLU A 131 -21.08 0.39 -1.70
CA GLU A 131 -21.54 0.13 -3.06
C GLU A 131 -23.06 0.11 -3.10
N GLN A 132 -23.70 -0.62 -2.18
CA GLN A 132 -25.16 -0.73 -2.07
C GLN A 132 -25.84 0.63 -1.82
N GLU A 133 -25.19 1.52 -1.06
CA GLU A 133 -25.65 2.90 -0.82
C GLU A 133 -25.30 3.89 -1.95
N GLY A 134 -24.62 3.43 -3.01
CA GLY A 134 -24.15 4.29 -4.10
C GLY A 134 -23.04 5.29 -3.72
N LEU A 135 -22.45 5.13 -2.54
CA LEU A 135 -21.39 5.98 -1.99
C LEU A 135 -20.00 5.60 -2.49
N LEU A 136 -19.76 4.35 -2.87
CA LEU A 136 -18.44 3.88 -3.29
C LEU A 136 -17.89 4.67 -4.49
N ASP A 137 -18.75 5.09 -5.43
CA ASP A 137 -18.34 5.89 -6.58
C ASP A 137 -17.96 7.34 -6.23
N THR A 138 -18.30 7.82 -5.03
CA THR A 138 -17.86 9.13 -4.53
C THR A 138 -16.43 9.11 -4.00
N VAL A 139 -15.88 7.93 -3.68
CA VAL A 139 -14.56 7.75 -3.09
C VAL A 139 -13.48 7.96 -4.14
N ILE A 140 -12.48 8.79 -3.83
CA ILE A 140 -11.32 9.04 -4.68
C ILE A 140 -10.14 8.16 -4.27
N TYR A 141 -9.89 8.06 -2.97
CA TYR A 141 -8.75 7.33 -2.43
C TYR A 141 -9.21 6.19 -1.51
N LEU A 142 -8.58 5.03 -1.69
CA LEU A 142 -8.67 3.91 -0.77
C LEU A 142 -7.26 3.61 -0.29
N GLY A 143 -7.04 3.74 1.01
CA GLY A 143 -5.75 3.51 1.65
C GLY A 143 -5.89 2.53 2.80
N GLY A 144 -4.78 1.85 3.12
CA GLY A 144 -4.76 0.96 4.26
C GLY A 144 -3.45 0.26 4.47
N VAL A 145 -3.30 -0.35 5.65
CA VAL A 145 -2.07 -1.00 6.08
C VAL A 145 -2.33 -2.43 6.56
N SER A 146 -1.29 -3.26 6.56
CA SER A 146 -1.33 -4.63 7.08
C SER A 146 -2.51 -5.44 6.49
N GLY A 147 -3.47 -5.86 7.32
CA GLY A 147 -4.64 -6.63 6.89
C GLY A 147 -5.49 -5.97 5.80
N THR A 148 -5.72 -4.65 5.90
CA THR A 148 -6.44 -3.90 4.87
C THR A 148 -5.66 -3.85 3.55
N ALA A 149 -4.33 -3.75 3.59
CA ALA A 149 -3.52 -3.80 2.37
C ALA A 149 -3.67 -5.15 1.64
N LEU A 150 -3.81 -6.26 2.37
CA LEU A 150 -4.08 -7.57 1.76
C LEU A 150 -5.45 -7.62 1.05
N ALA A 151 -6.49 -7.07 1.67
CA ALA A 151 -7.80 -6.92 1.02
C ALA A 151 -7.70 -6.09 -0.25
N MET A 152 -7.01 -4.94 -0.18
CA MET A 152 -6.79 -4.08 -1.35
C MET A 152 -6.05 -4.81 -2.47
N CYS A 153 -4.98 -5.56 -2.17
CA CYS A 153 -4.28 -6.37 -3.18
C CYS A 153 -5.22 -7.35 -3.90
N SER A 154 -6.14 -7.99 -3.17
CA SER A 154 -7.13 -8.92 -3.75
C SER A 154 -8.22 -8.20 -4.56
N LEU A 155 -8.67 -7.02 -4.11
CA LEU A 155 -9.65 -6.21 -4.83
C LEU A 155 -9.07 -5.70 -6.14
N TYR A 156 -7.91 -5.05 -6.09
CA TYR A 156 -7.27 -4.45 -7.26
C TYR A 156 -6.71 -5.45 -8.27
N SER A 157 -6.71 -6.76 -7.98
CA SER A 157 -6.43 -7.79 -8.99
C SER A 157 -7.57 -7.97 -10.00
N ASP A 158 -8.79 -7.49 -9.70
CA ASP A 158 -9.90 -7.40 -10.65
C ASP A 158 -10.15 -5.93 -11.04
N PRO A 159 -9.88 -5.50 -12.29
CA PRO A 159 -10.16 -4.14 -12.73
C PRO A 159 -11.62 -3.68 -12.59
N GLN A 160 -12.57 -4.61 -12.42
CA GLN A 160 -13.99 -4.34 -12.28
C GLN A 160 -14.53 -4.53 -10.85
N TRP A 161 -13.66 -4.72 -9.84
CA TRP A 161 -14.06 -5.05 -8.47
C TRP A 161 -15.11 -4.08 -7.89
N SER A 162 -15.00 -2.78 -8.17
CA SER A 162 -15.88 -1.76 -7.59
C SER A 162 -17.30 -1.75 -8.18
N ARG A 163 -17.56 -2.54 -9.22
CA ARG A 163 -18.89 -2.75 -9.82
C ARG A 163 -19.46 -4.13 -9.52
N ASN A 164 -18.66 -5.00 -8.90
CA ASN A 164 -19.04 -6.37 -8.57
C ASN A 164 -18.30 -6.79 -7.30
N ILE A 165 -18.71 -6.18 -6.20
CA ILE A 165 -18.09 -6.41 -4.90
C ILE A 165 -18.40 -7.82 -4.37
N ASP A 166 -19.54 -8.41 -4.75
CA ASP A 166 -19.91 -9.80 -4.46
C ASP A 166 -18.84 -10.80 -4.91
N ARG A 167 -18.25 -10.56 -6.09
CA ARG A 167 -17.13 -11.37 -6.58
C ARG A 167 -15.91 -11.24 -5.69
N ALA A 168 -15.63 -10.05 -5.17
CA ALA A 168 -14.53 -9.83 -4.23
C ALA A 168 -14.79 -10.50 -2.87
N VAL A 169 -16.02 -10.42 -2.36
CA VAL A 169 -16.47 -11.15 -1.15
C VAL A 169 -16.30 -12.65 -1.35
N SER A 170 -16.71 -13.18 -2.50
CA SER A 170 -16.57 -14.60 -2.84
C SER A 170 -15.12 -15.07 -2.86
N ARG A 171 -14.18 -14.21 -3.28
CA ARG A 171 -12.74 -14.50 -3.27
C ARG A 171 -12.15 -14.56 -1.86
N LEU A 172 -12.63 -13.74 -0.92
CA LEU A 172 -12.22 -13.85 0.48
C LEU A 172 -12.61 -15.20 1.09
N SER A 173 -13.73 -15.77 0.64
CA SER A 173 -14.24 -17.06 1.08
C SER A 173 -13.68 -18.24 0.27
N ALA A 174 -12.87 -17.99 -0.76
CA ALA A 174 -12.35 -19.04 -1.63
C ALA A 174 -11.29 -19.89 -0.89
N PRO A 175 -11.19 -21.20 -1.20
CA PRO A 175 -10.15 -22.06 -0.64
C PRO A 175 -8.75 -21.49 -0.91
N GLY A 176 -7.86 -21.62 0.07
CA GLY A 176 -6.47 -21.17 0.00
C GLY A 176 -5.63 -21.84 -1.10
N VAL A 177 -4.35 -21.49 -1.16
CA VAL A 177 -3.42 -21.96 -2.20
C VAL A 177 -3.12 -23.44 -2.04
N LYS A 178 -2.85 -24.12 -3.15
CA LYS A 178 -2.32 -25.48 -3.16
C LYS A 178 -0.95 -25.50 -2.47
N PRO A 179 -0.77 -26.24 -1.37
CA PRO A 179 0.48 -26.24 -0.60
C PRO A 179 1.73 -26.57 -1.42
N LEU A 180 1.60 -27.43 -2.44
CA LEU A 180 2.70 -27.85 -3.30
C LEU A 180 3.30 -26.70 -4.15
N GLU A 181 2.46 -25.78 -4.63
CA GLU A 181 2.93 -24.63 -5.42
C GLU A 181 3.72 -23.65 -4.54
N VAL A 182 3.24 -23.42 -3.32
CA VAL A 182 3.90 -22.56 -2.31
C VAL A 182 5.26 -23.14 -1.95
N VAL A 183 5.34 -24.44 -1.67
CA VAL A 183 6.60 -25.11 -1.32
C VAL A 183 7.60 -25.06 -2.47
N SER A 184 7.16 -25.31 -3.71
CA SER A 184 8.02 -25.20 -4.90
C SER A 184 8.58 -23.79 -5.07
N TRP A 185 7.72 -22.76 -4.97
CA TRP A 185 8.15 -21.36 -5.06
C TRP A 185 9.14 -21.00 -3.95
N LEU A 186 8.86 -21.41 -2.70
CA LEU A 186 9.75 -21.18 -1.57
C LEU A 186 11.10 -21.87 -1.75
N GLY A 187 11.12 -23.10 -2.26
CA GLY A 187 12.36 -23.82 -2.55
C GLY A 187 13.24 -23.11 -3.59
N GLN A 188 12.63 -22.43 -4.56
CA GLN A 188 13.36 -21.58 -5.51
C GLN A 188 13.82 -20.28 -4.87
N LYS A 189 12.94 -19.59 -4.14
CA LYS A 189 13.21 -18.29 -3.52
C LYS A 189 14.26 -18.36 -2.41
N ALA A 190 14.35 -19.49 -1.69
CA ALA A 190 15.36 -19.73 -0.67
C ALA A 190 16.82 -19.70 -1.18
N LYS A 191 17.03 -19.77 -2.51
CA LYS A 191 18.35 -19.61 -3.13
C LYS A 191 18.80 -18.15 -3.22
N ASP A 192 17.90 -17.19 -3.05
CA ASP A 192 18.19 -15.76 -3.05
C ASP A 192 18.91 -15.37 -1.74
N LYS A 193 20.00 -14.60 -1.83
CA LYS A 193 20.74 -14.10 -0.67
C LYS A 193 19.89 -13.20 0.24
N ARG A 194 18.77 -12.68 -0.27
CA ARG A 194 17.82 -11.81 0.46
C ARG A 194 16.59 -12.54 0.98
N PHE A 195 16.56 -13.87 0.92
CA PHE A 195 15.45 -14.64 1.44
C PHE A 195 15.21 -14.37 2.93
N SER A 196 13.94 -14.21 3.30
CA SER A 196 13.54 -13.83 4.64
C SER A 196 12.21 -14.48 5.04
N LEU A 197 11.85 -14.36 6.32
CA LEU A 197 10.53 -14.79 6.80
C LEU A 197 9.38 -14.04 6.12
N SER A 198 9.62 -12.84 5.57
CA SER A 198 8.62 -12.10 4.79
C SER A 198 8.29 -12.80 3.48
N ASP A 199 9.23 -13.52 2.86
CA ASP A 199 8.95 -14.33 1.67
C ASP A 199 8.06 -15.53 2.01
N ILE A 200 8.34 -16.20 3.14
CA ILE A 200 7.51 -17.29 3.66
C ILE A 200 6.09 -16.79 3.96
N TRP A 201 5.98 -15.70 4.71
CA TRP A 201 4.69 -15.09 5.05
C TRP A 201 3.91 -14.63 3.81
N GLY A 202 4.60 -13.94 2.88
CA GLY A 202 4.01 -13.43 1.65
C GLY A 202 3.49 -14.56 0.77
N SER A 203 4.25 -15.64 0.59
CA SER A 203 3.80 -16.80 -0.17
C SER A 203 2.56 -17.46 0.46
N SER A 204 2.50 -17.53 1.78
CA SER A 204 1.35 -18.13 2.48
C SER A 204 0.08 -17.26 2.42
N SER A 205 0.25 -15.93 2.31
CA SER A 205 -0.84 -14.95 2.43
C SER A 205 -1.30 -14.32 1.10
N LEU A 206 -0.43 -14.25 0.08
CA LEU A 206 -0.66 -13.50 -1.17
C LEU A 206 -0.80 -14.37 -2.42
N LEU A 207 -0.23 -15.58 -2.43
CA LEU A 207 -0.43 -16.52 -3.55
C LEU A 207 -1.92 -16.84 -3.85
N PRO A 208 -2.88 -16.83 -2.89
CA PRO A 208 -4.27 -17.13 -3.24
C PRO A 208 -4.93 -15.99 -4.05
N SER A 209 -4.44 -14.76 -3.88
CA SER A 209 -5.03 -13.53 -4.44
C SER A 209 -4.42 -13.08 -5.76
N LEU A 210 -3.23 -13.60 -6.12
CA LEU A 210 -2.46 -13.16 -7.30
C LEU A 210 -2.45 -14.19 -8.45
N ASN A 211 -2.71 -15.48 -8.19
CA ASN A 211 -2.65 -16.56 -9.18
C ASN A 211 -4.02 -17.05 -9.69
N ARG A 212 -5.08 -16.24 -9.59
CA ARG A 212 -6.42 -16.58 -10.10
C ARG A 212 -7.07 -15.49 -10.92
#